data_AF-A0A7V5VXD0-F1
#
_entry.id   AF-A0A7V5VXD0-F1
#
_cell.length_a   1.000
_cell.length_b   1.000
_cell.length_c   1.000
_cell.angle_alpha   90.00
_cell.angle_beta   90.00
_cell.angle_gamma   90.00
#
_symmetry.space_group_name_H-M   'P 1'
#
loop_
_entity.id
_entity.type
_entity.pdbx_description
1 polymer ?
#
loop_
_entity_poly.entity_id
_entity_poly.type
_entity_poly.pdbx_seq_one_letter_code
_entity_poly.pdbx_strand_id
1 'polypeptide(L)' 'MNGEPLAGVEIILLSTNNKTYSDFDGNFKFENIPSGEHQIRISYISYQEKLEKIDVLKNTTDKIQISLKSVEK' A
#
# COMPACT_ATOMS: atom_id res chain seq x y z
N MET A 1 -11.28 -16.29 0.88
CA MET A 1 -12.20 -15.16 1.08
C MET A 1 -11.32 -13.95 1.21
N ASN A 2 -11.14 -13.20 0.12
CA ASN A 2 -10.34 -11.98 0.12
C ASN A 2 -11.18 -10.94 0.86
N GLY A 3 -10.60 -10.25 1.84
CA GLY A 3 -11.31 -9.25 2.63
C GLY A 3 -11.97 -8.18 1.77
N GLU A 4 -12.85 -7.37 2.37
CA GLU A 4 -13.54 -6.30 1.65
C GLU A 4 -12.53 -5.25 1.15
N PRO A 5 -12.67 -4.76 -0.09
CA PRO A 5 -11.84 -3.67 -0.56
C PRO A 5 -12.07 -2.43 0.30
N LEU A 6 -10.97 -1.81 0.72
CA LEU A 6 -11.01 -0.58 1.52
C LEU A 6 -10.64 0.58 0.61
N ALA A 7 -11.56 1.52 0.45
CA ALA A 7 -11.33 2.77 -0.27
C ALA A 7 -10.81 3.85 0.68
N GLY A 8 -9.96 4.75 0.18
CA GLY A 8 -9.42 5.87 0.95
C GLY A 8 -8.36 5.48 1.98
N VAL A 9 -7.83 4.25 1.93
CA VAL A 9 -6.61 3.86 2.65
C VAL A 9 -5.46 4.72 2.16
N GLU A 10 -4.70 5.30 3.09
CA GLU A 10 -3.50 6.06 2.78
C GLU A 10 -2.31 5.12 2.62
N ILE A 11 -1.61 5.23 1.49
CA ILE A 11 -0.38 4.46 1.22
C ILE A 11 0.74 5.44 0.91
N ILE A 12 1.78 5.43 1.74
CA ILE A 12 2.95 6.30 1.62
C ILE A 12 4.16 5.46 1.26
N LEU A 13 4.78 5.74 0.12
CA LEU A 13 6.07 5.21 -0.25
C LEU A 13 7.17 6.02 0.45
N LEU A 14 7.73 5.46 1.51
CA LEU A 14 8.69 6.15 2.39
C LEU A 14 9.97 6.55 1.66
N SER A 15 10.42 5.76 0.69
CA SER A 15 11.66 6.02 -0.05
C SER A 15 11.62 7.29 -0.90
N THR A 16 10.45 7.63 -1.45
CA THR A 16 10.28 8.82 -2.31
C THR A 16 9.38 9.87 -1.68
N ASN A 17 8.88 9.60 -0.47
CA ASN A 17 7.88 10.40 0.24
C ASN A 17 6.61 10.67 -0.61
N ASN A 18 6.29 9.76 -1.54
CA ASN A 18 5.09 9.84 -2.36
C ASN A 18 3.92 9.21 -1.62
N LYS A 19 2.76 9.86 -1.66
CA LYS A 19 1.52 9.35 -1.08
C LYS A 19 0.49 9.10 -2.16
N THR A 20 -0.27 8.03 -2.00
CA THR A 20 -1.41 7.68 -2.82
C THR A 20 -2.54 7.18 -1.92
N TYR A 21 -3.75 7.13 -2.47
CA TYR A 21 -4.91 6.63 -1.76
C TYR A 21 -5.53 5.50 -2.58
N SER A 22 -6.07 4.50 -1.89
CA SER A 22 -6.82 3.44 -2.58
C SER A 22 -8.16 3.96 -3.12
N ASP A 23 -8.51 3.48 -4.31
CA ASP A 23 -9.77 3.77 -4.98
C ASP A 23 -10.94 2.95 -4.38
N PHE A 24 -12.15 3.12 -4.93
CA PHE A 24 -13.37 2.42 -4.49
C PHE A 24 -13.27 0.88 -4.46
N ASP A 25 -12.41 0.32 -5.31
CA ASP A 25 -12.15 -1.13 -5.39
C ASP A 25 -10.93 -1.56 -4.54
N GLY A 26 -10.36 -0.67 -3.73
CA GLY A 26 -9.19 -0.95 -2.89
C GLY A 26 -7.87 -1.02 -3.66
N ASN A 27 -7.87 -0.69 -4.95
CA ASN A 27 -6.68 -0.64 -5.79
C ASN A 27 -5.90 0.65 -5.55
N PHE A 28 -4.58 0.57 -5.67
CA PHE A 28 -3.69 1.73 -5.67
C PHE A 28 -2.58 1.50 -6.69
N LYS A 29 -1.99 2.58 -7.18
CA LYS A 29 -0.89 2.53 -8.13
C LYS A 29 0.16 3.57 -7.76
N PHE A 30 1.42 3.16 -7.84
CA PHE A 30 2.57 4.06 -7.85
C PHE A 30 3.21 4.02 -9.22
N GLU A 31 3.53 5.19 -9.76
CA GLU A 31 4.20 5.34 -11.05
C GLU A 31 5.58 5.95 -10.85
N ASN A 32 6.48 5.64 -11.78
CA ASN A 32 7.82 6.21 -11.80
C ASN A 32 8.64 5.87 -10.53
N ILE A 33 8.45 4.66 -9.98
CA ILE A 33 9.23 4.17 -8.84
C ILE A 33 10.56 3.60 -9.35
N PRO A 34 11.70 4.07 -8.82
CA PRO A 34 13.00 3.50 -9.19
C PRO A 34 13.05 2.02 -8.81
N SER A 35 13.87 1.23 -9.50
CA SER A 35 14.08 -0.16 -9.12
C SER A 35 14.92 -0.27 -7.85
N GLY A 36 14.52 -1.12 -6.91
CA GLY A 36 15.23 -1.37 -5.65
C GLY A 36 14.29 -1.72 -4.49
N GLU A 37 14.86 -1.91 -3.30
CA GLU A 37 14.08 -2.12 -2.07
C GLU A 37 13.42 -0.80 -1.64
N HIS A 38 12.10 -0.86 -1.48
CA HIS A 38 11.28 0.24 -1.03
C HIS A 38 10.42 -0.18 0.17
N GLN A 39 10.00 0.81 0.96
CA GLN A 39 9.07 0.60 2.05
C GLN A 39 7.82 1.43 1.83
N ILE A 40 6.66 0.77 1.92
CA ILE A 40 5.37 1.42 1.94
C ILE A 40 4.79 1.38 3.35
N ARG A 41 4.14 2.47 3.74
CA ARG A 41 3.38 2.62 4.97
C ARG A 41 1.92 2.73 4.61
N ILE A 42 1.13 1.79 5.09
CA ILE A 42 -0.31 1.73 4.90
C ILE A 42 -0.97 2.14 6.20
N SER A 43 -1.78 3.20 6.15
CA SER A 43 -2.51 3.74 7.29
C SER A 43 -3.96 3.99 6.92
N TYR A 44 -4.87 3.63 7.82
CA TYR A 44 -6.29 3.87 7.64
C TYR A 44 -7.00 4.05 8.98
N ILE A 45 -8.02 4.90 9.01
CA ILE A 45 -8.74 5.26 10.22
C ILE A 45 -9.39 3.99 10.81
N SER A 46 -9.17 3.74 12.10
CA SER A 46 -9.64 2.54 12.83
C SER A 46 -8.96 1.22 12.45
N TYR A 47 -7.83 1.27 11.73
CA TYR A 47 -7.01 0.10 11.40
C TYR A 47 -5.58 0.26 11.90
N GLN A 48 -4.91 -0.88 12.09
CA GLN A 48 -3.53 -0.89 12.51
C GLN A 48 -2.65 -0.49 11.33
N GLU A 49 -1.77 0.48 11.58
CA GLU A 49 -0.75 0.85 10.60
C GLU A 49 0.13 -0.34 10.27
N LYS A 50 0.39 -0.53 8.97
CA LYS A 50 1.23 -1.61 8.47
C LYS A 50 2.37 -1.05 7.64
N LEU A 51 3.57 -1.53 7.90
CA LEU A 51 4.76 -1.27 7.08
C LEU A 51 5.05 -2.51 6.26
N GLU A 52 5.10 -2.36 4.94
CA GLU A 52 5.40 -3.44 4.02
C GLU A 52 6.63 -3.09 3.18
N LYS A 53 7.55 -4.04 3.07
CA LYS A 53 8.72 -3.91 2.21
C LYS A 53 8.39 -4.49 0.85
N ILE A 54 8.71 -3.75 -0.20
CA ILE A 54 8.52 -4.16 -1.59
C ILE A 54 9.86 -4.07 -2.30
N ASP A 55 10.19 -5.04 -3.12
CA ASP A 55 11.37 -4.97 -3.98
C ASP A 55 10.88 -4.72 -5.40
N VAL A 56 11.14 -3.51 -5.92
CA VAL A 56 10.70 -3.13 -7.25
C VAL A 56 11.77 -3.57 -8.24
N LEU A 57 11.51 -4.67 -8.94
CA LEU A 57 12.37 -5.12 -10.02
C LEU A 57 12.14 -4.28 -11.28
N LYS A 58 13.22 -4.07 -12.03
CA LYS A 58 13.21 -3.20 -13.21
C LYS A 58 12.29 -3.81 -14.29
N ASN A 59 11.25 -3.07 -14.70
CA ASN A 59 10.25 -3.45 -15.71
C ASN A 59 9.22 -4.51 -15.29
N THR A 60 8.98 -4.72 -13.99
CA THR A 60 7.86 -5.57 -13.54
C THR A 60 6.74 -4.71 -12.94
N THR A 61 5.50 -5.13 -13.17
CA THR A 61 4.35 -4.65 -12.39
C THR A 61 4.15 -5.62 -11.24
N ASP A 62 4.68 -5.28 -10.07
CA ASP A 62 4.46 -6.08 -8.87
C ASP A 62 3.05 -5.83 -8.34
N LYS A 63 2.25 -6.90 -8.27
CA LYS A 63 0.92 -6.88 -7.67
C LYS A 63 1.06 -7.37 -6.23
N ILE A 64 0.92 -6.46 -5.29
CA ILE A 64 0.91 -6.79 -3.87
C ILE A 64 -0.53 -6.72 -3.34
N GLN A 65 -0.89 -7.67 -2.50
CA GLN A 65 -2.17 -7.67 -1.80
C GLN A 65 -1.90 -7.40 -0.32
N ILE A 66 -2.37 -6.26 0.17
CA ILE A 66 -2.25 -5.89 1.57
C ILE A 66 -3.59 -6.13 2.26
N SER A 67 -3.55 -6.79 3.42
CA SER A 67 -4.69 -6.89 4.31
C SER A 67 -4.38 -6.15 5.61
N LEU A 68 -5.27 -5.23 5.98
CA LEU A 68 -5.19 -4.49 7.23
C LEU A 68 -5.97 -5.21 8.32
N LYS A 69 -5.49 -5.07 9.56
CA LYS A 69 -6.22 -5.54 10.73
C LYS A 69 -6.92 -4.36 11.38
N SER A 70 -8.23 -4.48 11.61
CA SER A 70 -8.98 -3.51 12.39
C SER A 70 -8.41 -3.45 13.80
N VAL A 71 -8.30 -2.24 14.35
CA VAL A 71 -8.00 -2.08 15.78
C VAL A 71 -9.34 -2.20 16.49
N GLU A 72 -9.70 -3.41 16.90
CA GLU A 72 -10.80 -3.59 17.84
C GLU A 72 -10.36 -2.99 19.19
N LYS A 73 -11.19 -2.10 19.73
CA LYS A 73 -10.98 -1.45 21.03
C LYS A 73 -11.59 -2.28 22.15
#